data_AF-A0A0P1FJP8-F1
#
_entry.id   AF-A0A0P1FJP8-F1
#
_cell.length_a   1.000
_cell.length_b   1.000
_cell.length_c   1.000
_cell.angle_alpha   90.00
_cell.angle_beta   90.00
_cell.angle_gamma   90.00
#
_symmetry.space_group_name_H-M   'P 1'
#
loop_
_entity.id
_entity.type
_entity.pdbx_description
1 polymer ?
#
loop_
_entity_poly.entity_id
_entity_poly.type
_entity_poly.pdbx_seq_one_letter_code
_entity_poly.pdbx_strand_id
1 'polypeptide(L)'
;MTAPVCISKWQCTLNGLSGTAVAVSVIVLGWIGFGILGADLSARRFGTLLWLWAVPFGPVALSVLYAGLMRWQARPLNWFGLSFTIGGAIWGVIMLNAMRSL
;
A
#
# COMPACT_ATOMS: atom_id res chain seq x y z
N MET A 1 -16.75 1.53 -18.30
CA MET A 1 -15.40 1.18 -17.80
C MET A 1 -15.06 -0.20 -18.32
N THR A 2 -14.37 -0.32 -19.45
CA THR A 2 -13.86 -1.60 -19.94
C THR A 2 -12.63 -1.95 -19.11
N ALA A 3 -12.73 -2.98 -18.26
CA ALA A 3 -11.54 -3.55 -17.64
C ALA A 3 -10.54 -3.92 -18.76
N PRO A 4 -9.23 -3.71 -18.57
CA PRO A 4 -8.25 -4.07 -19.59
C PRO A 4 -8.42 -5.56 -19.89
N VAL A 5 -8.88 -5.86 -21.11
CA VAL A 5 -9.05 -7.22 -21.58
C VAL A 5 -7.64 -7.79 -21.67
N CYS A 6 -7.27 -8.64 -20.71
CA CYS A 6 -5.93 -9.21 -20.69
C CYS A 6 -5.66 -9.95 -22.00
N ILE A 7 -4.58 -9.59 -22.70
CA ILE A 7 -4.23 -10.18 -23.99
C ILE A 7 -3.56 -11.56 -23.77
N SER A 8 -3.07 -11.84 -22.56
CA SER A 8 -2.46 -13.11 -22.19
C SER A 8 -2.78 -13.52 -20.74
N LYS A 9 -2.77 -14.83 -20.48
CA LYS A 9 -2.93 -15.41 -19.13
C LYS A 9 -1.93 -14.80 -18.14
N TRP A 10 -0.71 -14.54 -18.59
CA TRP A 10 0.35 -13.99 -17.75
C TRP A 10 0.15 -12.53 -17.36
N GLN A 11 -0.32 -11.68 -18.28
CA GLN A 11 -0.74 -10.31 -17.95
C GLN A 11 -1.92 -10.28 -16.97
N CYS A 12 -2.85 -11.22 -17.09
CA CYS A 12 -3.98 -11.30 -16.17
C CYS A 12 -3.55 -11.73 -14.76
N THR A 13 -2.64 -12.70 -14.65
CA THR A 13 -2.06 -13.10 -13.36
C THR A 13 -1.29 -11.95 -12.70
N LEU A 14 -0.46 -11.23 -13.46
CA LEU A 14 0.33 -10.10 -12.96
C LEU A 14 -0.55 -8.92 -12.52
N ASN A 15 -1.60 -8.58 -13.29
CA ASN A 15 -2.57 -7.57 -12.89
C ASN A 15 -3.34 -7.99 -11.63
N GLY A 16 -3.73 -9.27 -11.52
CA GLY A 16 -4.33 -9.83 -10.31
C GLY A 16 -3.41 -9.71 -9.08
N LEU A 17 -2.13 -10.02 -9.23
CA LEU A 17 -1.10 -9.91 -8.20
C LEU A 17 -0.86 -8.47 -7.74
N SER A 18 -0.82 -7.53 -8.68
CA SER A 18 -0.72 -6.11 -8.34
C SER A 18 -1.97 -5.61 -7.59
N GLY A 19 -3.15 -6.09 -7.99
CA GLY A 19 -4.42 -5.78 -7.33
C GLY A 19 -4.48 -6.30 -5.89
N THR A 20 -4.05 -7.54 -5.65
CA THR A 20 -3.97 -8.09 -4.29
C THR A 20 -2.92 -7.37 -3.45
N ALA A 21 -1.75 -7.06 -4.00
CA ALA A 21 -0.73 -6.28 -3.30
C ALA A 21 -1.26 -4.91 -2.85
N VAL A 22 -1.95 -4.18 -3.73
CA VAL A 22 -2.58 -2.90 -3.41
C VAL A 22 -3.68 -3.07 -2.35
N ALA A 23 -4.53 -4.08 -2.47
CA ALA A 23 -5.58 -4.35 -1.49
C ALA A 23 -5.01 -4.61 -0.08
N VAL A 24 -3.96 -5.43 0.01
CA VAL A 24 -3.26 -5.69 1.27
C VAL A 24 -2.66 -4.40 1.83
N SER A 25 -1.94 -3.63 1.01
CA SER A 25 -1.37 -2.35 1.43
C SER A 25 -2.42 -1.36 1.95
N VAL A 26 -3.59 -1.29 1.32
CA VAL A 26 -4.71 -0.43 1.78
C VAL A 26 -5.26 -0.91 3.12
N ILE A 27 -5.44 -2.21 3.31
CA ILE A 27 -5.91 -2.78 4.59
C ILE A 27 -4.92 -2.46 5.71
N VAL A 28 -3.61 -2.63 5.46
CA VAL A 28 -2.54 -2.31 6.41
C VAL A 28 -2.58 -0.82 6.79
N LEU A 29 -2.63 0.07 5.80
CA LEU A 29 -2.69 1.53 6.04
C LEU A 29 -3.96 1.93 6.78
N GLY A 30 -5.10 1.33 6.42
CA GLY A 30 -6.40 1.58 7.04
C GLY A 30 -6.44 1.15 8.50
N TRP A 31 -5.89 -0.03 8.82
CA TRP A 31 -5.80 -0.52 10.19
C TRP A 31 -5.03 0.43 11.11
N ILE A 32 -3.87 0.89 10.63
CA ILE A 32 -3.02 1.78 11.42
C ILE A 32 -3.63 3.19 11.50
N GLY A 33 -4.23 3.69 10.40
CA GLY A 33 -4.95 4.96 10.39
C GLY A 33 -6.12 4.98 11.37
N PHE A 34 -6.87 3.88 11.49
CA PHE A 34 -7.95 3.74 12.47
C PHE A 34 -7.43 3.79 13.92
N GLY A 35 -6.26 3.18 14.18
CA GLY A 35 -5.59 3.26 15.48
C GLY A 35 -5.18 4.69 15.87
N ILE A 36 -4.82 5.54 14.91
CA ILE A 36 -4.51 6.97 15.14
C ILE A 36 -5.78 7.76 15.46
N LEU A 37 -6.87 7.51 14.72
CA LEU A 37 -8.15 8.20 14.90
C LEU A 37 -8.85 7.85 16.22
N GLY A 38 -8.65 6.63 16.72
CA GLY A 38 -9.25 6.14 17.97
C GLY A 38 -8.44 6.45 19.23
N ALA A 39 -7.25 7.04 19.11
CA ALA A 39 -6.42 7.36 20.26
C ALA A 39 -6.70 8.80 20.75
N ASP A 40 -6.95 8.95 22.06
CA ASP A 40 -6.98 10.27 22.74
C ASP A 40 -5.55 10.85 22.76
N LEU A 41 -5.21 11.59 21.70
CA LEU A 41 -3.84 12.03 21.46
C LEU A 41 -3.65 13.48 21.89
N SER A 42 -2.89 13.68 22.98
CA SER A 42 -2.19 14.95 23.19
C SER A 42 -1.26 15.22 21.99
N ALA A 43 -1.08 16.50 21.62
CA ALA A 43 -0.35 16.89 20.41
C ALA A 43 1.06 16.27 20.25
N ARG A 44 1.74 15.96 21.37
CA ARG A 44 3.05 15.29 21.39
C ARG A 44 2.98 13.81 21.01
N ARG A 45 1.95 13.08 21.46
CA ARG A 45 1.73 11.68 21.07
C ARG A 45 1.24 11.57 19.63
N PHE A 46 0.44 12.53 19.18
CA PHE A 46 0.02 12.63 17.78
C PHE A 46 1.22 12.74 16.83
N GLY A 47 2.16 13.67 17.07
CA GLY A 47 3.35 13.82 16.23
C GLY A 47 4.22 12.56 16.18
N THR A 48 4.33 11.83 17.29
CA THR A 48 5.09 10.58 17.36
C THR A 48 4.40 9.46 16.58
N LEU A 49 3.08 9.33 16.70
CA LEU A 49 2.27 8.36 15.94
C LEU A 49 2.25 8.68 14.45
N LEU A 50 2.20 9.95 14.08
CA LEU A 50 2.22 10.38 12.68
C LEU A 50 3.60 10.14 12.05
N TRP A 51 4.68 10.30 12.82
CA TRP A 51 6.02 9.91 12.39
C TRP A 51 6.17 8.39 12.23
N LEU A 52 5.66 7.62 13.20
CA LEU A 52 5.54 6.16 13.15
C LEU A 52 4.61 5.67 12.03
N TRP A 53 3.77 6.54 11.49
CA TRP A 53 2.96 6.22 10.32
C TRP A 53 3.70 6.57 9.03
N ALA A 54 4.17 7.82 8.92
CA ALA A 54 4.74 8.36 7.71
C ALA A 54 6.09 7.75 7.35
N VAL A 55 6.95 7.43 8.32
CA VAL A 55 8.31 6.94 8.06
C VAL A 55 8.31 5.46 7.65
N PRO A 56 7.74 4.53 8.45
CA PRO A 56 7.73 3.13 8.08
C PRO A 56 6.64 2.78 7.05
N PHE A 57 5.46 3.43 7.07
CA PHE A 57 4.36 3.12 6.14
C PHE A 57 4.24 4.08 4.96
N GLY A 58 5.03 5.17 4.92
CA GLY A 58 5.15 6.05 3.75
C GLY A 58 5.48 5.32 2.44
N PRO A 59 6.44 4.37 2.43
CA PRO A 59 6.72 3.55 1.23
C PRO A 59 5.51 2.75 0.75
N VAL A 60 4.69 2.24 1.68
CA VAL A 60 3.46 1.49 1.39
C VAL A 60 2.36 2.39 0.83
N ALA A 61 2.22 3.60 1.40
CA ALA A 61 1.29 4.61 0.90
C ALA A 61 1.69 5.06 -0.51
N LEU A 62 2.99 5.31 -0.76
CA LEU A 62 3.51 5.69 -2.07
C LEU A 62 3.30 4.59 -3.12
N SER A 63 3.48 3.32 -2.74
CA SER A 63 3.26 2.20 -3.67
C SER A 63 1.80 2.07 -4.10
N VAL A 64 0.85 2.26 -3.17
CA VAL A 64 -0.59 2.32 -3.47
C VAL A 64 -0.94 3.54 -4.31
N LEU A 65 -0.39 4.70 -3.97
CA LEU A 65 -0.67 5.95 -4.67
C LEU A 65 -0.16 5.90 -6.12
N TYR A 66 1.02 5.33 -6.33
CA TYR A 66 1.58 5.07 -7.66
C TYR A 66 0.68 4.13 -8.47
N ALA A 67 0.22 3.03 -7.87
CA ALA A 67 -0.68 2.09 -8.55
C ALA A 67 -2.03 2.75 -8.91
N GLY A 68 -2.57 3.55 -8.00
CA GLY A 68 -3.79 4.33 -8.21
C GLY A 68 -3.65 5.35 -9.33
N LEU A 69 -2.52 6.09 -9.36
CA LEU A 69 -2.21 7.05 -10.42
C LEU A 69 -2.08 6.38 -11.79
N MET A 70 -1.36 5.27 -11.88
CA MET A 70 -1.21 4.52 -13.14
C MET A 70 -2.56 3.99 -13.63
N ARG A 71 -3.41 3.49 -12.70
CA ARG A 71 -4.77 3.04 -13.00
C ARG A 71 -5.66 4.20 -13.44
N TRP A 72 -5.55 5.37 -12.83
CA TRP A 72 -6.30 6.57 -13.22
C TRP A 72 -5.90 7.06 -14.62
N GLN A 73 -4.61 7.01 -14.94
CA GLN A 73 -4.11 7.35 -16.28
C GLN A 73 -4.35 6.26 -17.33
N ALA A 74 -5.04 5.17 -16.97
CA ALA A 74 -5.24 3.97 -17.81
C ALA A 74 -3.92 3.43 -18.40
N ARG A 75 -2.81 3.60 -17.69
CA ARG A 75 -1.49 3.14 -18.13
C ARG A 75 -1.22 1.73 -17.61
N PRO A 76 -0.61 0.85 -18.42
CA PRO A 76 -0.15 -0.44 -17.94
C PRO A 76 0.92 -0.24 -16.86
N LEU A 77 0.83 -1.02 -15.78
CA LEU A 77 1.90 -1.07 -14.78
C LEU A 77 3.13 -1.75 -15.42
N ASN A 78 4.18 -0.97 -15.61
CA ASN A 78 5.49 -1.51 -16.02
C ASN A 78 6.04 -2.41 -14.91
N TRP A 79 7.00 -3.28 -15.26
CA TRP A 79 7.70 -4.17 -14.31
C TRP A 79 8.19 -3.44 -13.05
N PHE A 80 8.70 -2.22 -13.21
CA PHE A 80 9.11 -1.37 -12.09
C PHE A 80 7.95 -1.06 -11.12
N GLY A 81 6.79 -0.69 -11.65
CA GLY A 81 5.59 -0.40 -10.87
C GLY A 81 5.04 -1.64 -10.15
N LEU A 82 5.20 -2.80 -10.77
CA LEU A 82 4.82 -4.10 -10.20
C LEU A 82 5.75 -4.50 -9.06
N SER A 83 7.08 -4.35 -9.24
CA SER A 83 8.04 -4.56 -8.15
C SER A 83 7.85 -3.58 -7.00
N PHE A 84 7.49 -2.33 -7.30
CA PHE A 84 7.27 -1.31 -6.29
C PHE A 84 6.01 -1.58 -5.46
N THR A 85 4.91 -2.01 -6.10
CA THR A 85 3.68 -2.40 -5.39
C THR A 85 3.84 -3.66 -4.56
N ILE A 86 4.47 -4.70 -5.10
CA ILE A 86 4.75 -5.93 -4.33
C ILE A 86 5.72 -5.65 -3.19
N GLY A 87 6.80 -4.90 -3.44
CA GLY A 87 7.78 -4.51 -2.42
C GLY A 87 7.14 -3.70 -1.29
N GLY A 88 6.26 -2.75 -1.62
CA GLY A 88 5.49 -2.00 -0.62
C GLY A 88 4.58 -2.89 0.23
N ALA A 89 3.91 -3.88 -0.37
CA ALA A 89 3.09 -4.83 0.39
C ALA A 89 3.92 -5.70 1.34
N ILE A 90 5.05 -6.25 0.87
CA ILE A 90 5.98 -7.05 1.70
C ILE A 90 6.52 -6.20 2.86
N TRP A 91 6.95 -4.97 2.57
CA TRP A 91 7.44 -4.04 3.58
C TRP A 91 6.38 -3.73 4.63
N GLY A 92 5.15 -3.46 4.22
CA GLY A 92 4.03 -3.22 5.14
C GLY A 92 3.79 -4.40 6.09
N VAL A 93 3.88 -5.64 5.61
CA VAL A 93 3.74 -6.85 6.44
C VAL A 93 4.90 -7.00 7.43
N ILE A 94 6.15 -6.81 6.97
CA ILE A 94 7.34 -6.87 7.84
C ILE A 94 7.20 -5.84 8.96
N MET A 95 6.78 -4.64 8.62
CA MET A 95 6.73 -3.54 9.57
C MET A 95 5.57 -3.65 10.56
N LEU A 96 4.42 -4.19 10.13
CA LEU A 96 3.35 -4.60 11.05
C LEU A 96 3.84 -5.65 12.06
N ASN A 97 4.60 -6.65 11.61
CA ASN A 97 5.17 -7.64 12.51
C ASN A 97 6.19 -7.03 13.48
N ALA A 98 7.06 -6.13 13.01
CA ALA A 98 8.03 -5.43 13.84
C ALA A 98 7.35 -4.57 14.93
N MET A 99 6.26 -3.88 14.60
CA MET A 99 5.49 -3.12 15.59
C MET A 99 4.75 -4.00 16.60
N ARG A 100 4.35 -5.22 16.22
CA ARG A 100 3.72 -6.17 17.14
C ARG A 100 4.72 -6.76 18.15
N SER A 101 6.00 -6.81 17.81
CA SER A 101 7.07 -7.32 18.66
C SER A 101 7.71 -6.29 19.61
N LEU A 102 7.30 -5.02 19.50
CA LEU A 102 7.67 -3.92 20.40
C LEU A 102 6.66 -3.80 21.55
#